data_AF-A0A2R4FFS2-F1
#
_entry.id   AF-A0A2R4FFS2-F1
#
_cell.length_a   1.000
_cell.length_b   1.000
_cell.length_c   1.000
_cell.angle_alpha   90.00
_cell.angle_beta   90.00
_cell.angle_gamma   90.00
#
_symmetry.space_group_name_H-M   'P 1'
#
loop_
_entity.id
_entity.type
_entity.pdbx_description
1 polymer ?
#
loop_
_entity_poly.entity_id
_entity_poly.type
_entity_poly.pdbx_seq_one_letter_code
_entity_poly.pdbx_strand_id
1 'polypeptide(L)' 'MPAAGDVLQFAESDYCYGTGPLVLRVTRVGADLGRYPRLEWLSLRGVELRGDGSAGPERQVLVRTSALSRTG' A
#
# COMPACT_ATOMS: atom_id res chain seq x y z
N MET A 1 -0.15 -11.44 2.55
CA MET A 1 -0.48 -10.42 3.57
C MET A 1 0.68 -9.45 3.58
N PRO A 2 0.45 -8.12 3.50
CA PRO A 2 1.54 -7.16 3.45
C PRO A 2 2.31 -7.14 4.77
N ALA A 3 3.61 -6.90 4.69
CA ALA A 3 4.53 -6.76 5.80
C ALA A 3 5.48 -5.57 5.58
N ALA A 4 6.20 -5.16 6.62
CA ALA A 4 7.26 -4.18 6.47
C ALA A 4 8.38 -4.76 5.58
N GLY A 5 8.85 -3.97 4.61
CA GLY A 5 9.82 -4.37 3.60
C GLY A 5 9.19 -4.69 2.24
N ASP A 6 7.91 -5.06 2.20
CA ASP A 6 7.22 -5.37 0.94
C ASP A 6 7.18 -4.15 0.02
N VAL A 7 7.35 -4.37 -1.27
CA VAL A 7 7.14 -3.36 -2.30
C VAL A 7 5.83 -3.68 -3.00
N LEU A 8 4.86 -2.78 -2.86
CA LEU A 8 3.51 -2.96 -3.36
C LEU A 8 3.17 -1.89 -4.39
N GLN A 9 2.56 -2.30 -5.49
CA GLN A 9 2.02 -1.44 -6.52
C GLN A 9 0.49 -1.36 -6.43
N PHE A 10 -0.04 -0.14 -6.51
CA PHE A 10 -1.46 0.16 -6.47
C PHE A 10 -1.86 1.00 -7.69
N ALA A 11 -2.97 0.65 -8.32
CA ALA A 11 -3.65 1.53 -9.25
C ALA A 11 -4.25 2.72 -8.49
N GLU A 12 -4.48 3.84 -9.17
CA GLU A 12 -5.09 5.05 -8.56
C GLU A 12 -6.42 4.74 -7.86
N SER A 13 -7.25 3.86 -8.44
CA SER A 13 -8.55 3.44 -7.88
C SER A 13 -8.46 2.56 -6.64
N ASP A 14 -7.28 2.04 -6.33
CA ASP A 14 -7.05 1.10 -5.24
C ASP A 14 -6.66 1.79 -3.93
N TYR A 15 -6.51 3.11 -3.91
CA TYR A 15 -6.21 3.86 -2.70
C TYR A 15 -6.92 5.22 -2.65
N CYS A 16 -7.15 5.72 -1.43
CA CYS A 16 -7.84 6.99 -1.26
C CYS A 16 -6.96 8.17 -1.69
N TYR A 17 -7.58 9.15 -2.36
CA TYR A 17 -6.95 10.39 -2.85
C TYR A 17 -5.78 10.15 -3.80
N GLY A 18 -5.87 9.10 -4.63
CA GLY A 18 -4.85 8.82 -5.63
C GLY A 18 -4.72 9.93 -6.66
N THR A 19 -3.47 10.23 -7.00
CA THR A 19 -3.10 11.19 -8.05
C THR A 19 -2.29 10.50 -9.15
N GLY A 20 -2.51 9.19 -9.31
CA GLY A 20 -1.79 8.30 -10.22
C GLY A 20 -1.45 6.95 -9.57
N PRO A 21 -0.79 6.04 -10.30
CA PRO A 21 -0.27 4.79 -9.75
C PRO A 21 0.73 5.05 -8.60
N LEU A 22 0.76 4.15 -7.63
CA LEU A 22 1.65 4.25 -6.47
C LEU A 22 2.46 2.96 -6.33
N VAL A 23 3.78 3.09 -6.23
CA VAL A 23 4.66 2.02 -5.75
C VAL A 23 5.11 2.40 -4.35
N LEU A 24 4.85 1.55 -3.36
CA LEU A 24 5.09 1.82 -1.95
C LEU A 24 5.95 0.71 -1.36
N ARG A 25 7.13 1.07 -0.84
CA ARG A 25 7.88 0.19 0.05
C ARG A 25 7.33 0.34 1.47
N VAL A 26 6.64 -0.68 1.96
CA VAL A 26 5.93 -0.66 3.24
C VAL A 26 6.90 -0.55 4.40
N THR A 27 6.67 0.40 5.30
CA THR A 27 7.38 0.55 6.58
C THR A 27 6.48 0.15 7.75
N ARG A 28 5.15 0.25 7.61
CA ARG A 28 4.20 -0.18 8.64
C ARG A 28 2.87 -0.60 8.05
N VAL A 29 2.30 -1.66 8.62
CA VAL A 29 0.94 -2.13 8.35
C VAL A 29 0.04 -1.72 9.53
N GLY A 30 -1.06 -1.04 9.24
CA GLY A 30 -1.92 -0.42 10.25
C GLY A 30 -2.87 -1.38 10.96
N ALA A 31 -3.14 -2.56 10.39
CA ALA A 31 -3.99 -3.58 10.98
C ALA A 31 -3.57 -4.99 10.56
N ASP A 32 -3.76 -5.94 11.47
CA ASP A 32 -3.62 -7.37 11.16
C ASP A 32 -4.89 -7.88 10.46
N LEU A 33 -4.77 -8.17 9.17
CA LEU A 33 -5.87 -8.70 8.36
C LEU A 33 -6.25 -10.15 8.72
N GLY A 34 -5.36 -10.91 9.38
CA GLY A 34 -5.72 -12.21 9.96
C GLY A 34 -6.73 -12.07 11.09
N ARG A 35 -6.60 -11.01 11.89
CA ARG A 35 -7.56 -10.64 12.95
C ARG A 35 -8.82 -9.97 12.39
N TYR A 36 -8.70 -9.22 11.30
CA TYR A 36 -9.80 -8.46 10.69
C TYR A 36 -9.99 -8.82 9.20
N PRO A 37 -10.47 -10.03 8.88
CA PRO A 37 -10.53 -10.52 7.50
C PRO A 37 -11.55 -9.81 6.61
N ARG A 38 -12.47 -9.03 7.20
CA ARG A 38 -13.51 -8.26 6.49
C ARG A 38 -13.19 -6.78 6.34
N LEU A 39 -11.96 -6.37 6.67
CA LEU A 39 -11.54 -4.98 6.49
C LEU A 39 -11.54 -4.66 4.99
N GLU A 40 -12.29 -3.65 4.55
CA GLU A 40 -12.29 -3.23 3.14
C GLU A 40 -11.06 -2.37 2.80
N TRP A 41 -10.60 -1.58 3.78
CA TRP A 41 -9.53 -0.60 3.62
C TRP A 41 -8.45 -0.81 4.67
N LEU A 42 -7.20 -0.94 4.22
CA LEU A 42 -6.04 -1.09 5.09
C LEU A 42 -5.18 0.18 5.06
N SER A 43 -4.83 0.70 6.24
CA SER A 43 -3.83 1.76 6.34
C SER A 43 -2.43 1.16 6.18
N LEU A 44 -1.67 1.67 5.22
CA LEU A 44 -0.25 1.38 5.04
C LEU A 44 0.55 2.66 5.22
N ARG A 45 1.72 2.54 5.84
CA ARG A 45 2.76 3.55 5.81
C ARG A 45 3.94 3.02 5.02
N GLY A 46 4.57 3.86 4.22
CA GLY A 46 5.72 3.45 3.45
C GLY A 46 6.38 4.58 2.69
N VAL A 47 7.51 4.28 2.08
CA VAL A 47 8.25 5.20 1.21
C VAL A 47 7.76 4.97 -0.21
N GLU A 48 7.30 6.04 -0.87
CA GLU A 48 6.98 5.99 -2.29
C GLU A 48 8.24 5.69 -3.10
N LEU A 49 8.14 4.83 -4.10
CA LEU A 49 9.18 4.61 -5.09
C LEU A 49 8.77 5.30 -6.39
N ARG A 50 9.62 6.19 -6.90
CA ARG A 50 9.40 6.85 -8.19
C ARG A 50 9.65 5.87 -9.34
N GLY A 51 9.29 6.25 -10.56
CA GLY A 51 9.46 5.41 -11.76
C GLY A 51 10.91 5.01 -12.06
N ASP A 52 11.89 5.75 -11.55
CA ASP A 52 13.32 5.43 -11.63
C ASP A 52 13.83 4.55 -10.46
N GLY A 53 12.94 4.14 -9.55
CA GLY A 53 13.26 3.37 -8.35
C GLY A 53 13.79 4.20 -7.18
N SER A 54 13.97 5.53 -7.35
CA SER A 54 14.43 6.40 -6.27
C SER A 54 13.37 6.56 -5.18
N ALA A 55 13.83 6.77 -3.95
CA ALA A 55 12.96 7.01 -2.80
C ALA A 55 12.30 8.41 -2.89
N GLY A 56 10.98 8.41 -2.88
CA GLY A 56 10.12 9.57 -2.69
C GLY A 56 9.83 9.86 -1.21
N PRO A 57 8.79 10.67 -0.93
CA PRO A 57 8.37 10.95 0.43
C PRO A 57 7.77 9.71 1.13
N GLU A 58 7.78 9.71 2.46
CA GLU A 58 6.95 8.78 3.23
C GLU A 58 5.48 9.17 3.09
N ARG A 59 4.60 8.19 2.87
CA ARG A 59 3.16 8.38 2.77
C ARG A 59 2.43 7.45 3.72
N GLN A 60 1.29 7.91 4.23
CA GLN A 60 0.27 7.07 4.83
C GLN A 60 -0.92 7.02 3.87
N VAL A 61 -1.33 5.82 3.47
CA VAL A 61 -2.40 5.61 2.49
C VAL A 61 -3.40 4.58 2.99
N LEU A 62 -4.68 4.77 2.65
CA LEU A 62 -5.71 3.74 2.79
C LEU A 62 -5.82 3.02 1.45
N VAL A 63 -5.54 1.72 1.44
CA VAL A 63 -5.59 0.87 0.25
C VAL A 63 -6.72 -0.14 0.34
N ARG A 64 -7.35 -0.49 -0.79
CA ARG A 64 -8.34 -1.56 -0.85
C ARG A 64 -7.68 -2.89 -0.54
N THR A 65 -8.25 -3.66 0.39
CA THR A 65 -7.71 -4.99 0.73
C THR A 65 -7.79 -5.96 -0.44
N SER A 66 -8.76 -5.78 -1.34
CA SER A 66 -8.86 -6.54 -2.59
C SER A 66 -7.71 -6.29 -3.58
N ALA A 67 -6.97 -5.18 -3.43
CA ALA A 67 -5.80 -4.87 -4.25
C ALA A 67 -4.57 -5.66 -3.82
N LEU A 68 -4.47 -6.04 -2.55
CA LEU A 68 -3.31 -6.74 -1.98
C LEU A 68 -3.10 -8.14 -2.58
N SER A 69 -4.13 -8.75 -3.14
CA SER A 69 -4.05 -10.05 -3.82
C SER A 69 -3.56 -9.95 -5.26
N ARG A 70 -3.53 -8.74 -5.84
CA ARG A 70 -3.08 -8.47 -7.21
C ARG A 70 -1.62 -8.02 -7.27
N THR A 71 -1.07 -7.66 -6.12
CA THR A 71 0.31 -7.23 -5.95
C THR A 71 1.17 -8.47 -5.69
N GLY A 72 1.53 -9.16 -6.77
CA GLY A 72 2.46 -10.30 -6.77
C GLY A 72 3.66 -9.98 -7.64
#